data_AF-A0A252AZ79-F1
#
_entry.id   AF-A0A252AZ79-F1
#
_cell.length_a   1.000
_cell.length_b   1.000
_cell.length_c   1.000
_cell.angle_alpha   90.00
_cell.angle_beta   90.00
_cell.angle_gamma   90.00
#
_symmetry.space_group_name_H-M   'P 1'
#
loop_
_entity.id
_entity.type
_entity.pdbx_description
1 polymer ?
#
loop_
_entity_poly.entity_id
_entity_poly.type
_entity_poly.pdbx_seq_one_letter_code
_entity_poly.pdbx_strand_id
1 'polypeptide(L)'
;MISLERLIDALASLLETRGYHITLSATDATALTPRRLLAPDCLLPVLVRMAEEIWKQRAGQISFGLAIEPDGQALCGQRLRAVHHAPLSLIVLCTDQTLQAVADPQGVVTVEGLERHAEALCGATASQPATV
;
A
#
# COMPACT_ATOMS: atom_id res chain seq x y z
N MET A 1 -17.03 -0.59 -9.96
CA MET A 1 -15.62 -1.05 -9.96
C MET A 1 -14.74 0.14 -10.31
N ILE A 2 -13.71 0.44 -9.53
CA ILE A 2 -12.81 1.56 -9.79
C ILE A 2 -11.80 1.13 -10.87
N SER A 3 -11.50 2.00 -11.83
CA SER A 3 -10.41 1.76 -12.77
C SER A 3 -9.06 1.86 -12.05
N LEU A 4 -8.16 0.90 -12.27
CA LEU A 4 -6.81 0.94 -11.68
C LEU A 4 -6.06 2.22 -12.08
N GLU A 5 -6.20 2.70 -13.32
CA GLU A 5 -5.61 3.97 -13.74
C GLU A 5 -6.07 5.14 -12.87
N ARG A 6 -7.38 5.23 -12.57
CA ARG A 6 -7.92 6.30 -11.71
C ARG A 6 -7.41 6.19 -10.26
N LEU A 7 -7.20 4.96 -9.78
CA LEU A 7 -6.61 4.74 -8.47
C LEU A 7 -5.14 5.18 -8.44
N ILE A 8 -4.37 4.81 -9.46
CA ILE A 8 -2.97 5.21 -9.61
C ILE A 8 -2.86 6.73 -9.69
N ASP A 9 -3.70 7.39 -10.48
CA ASP A 9 -3.73 8.85 -10.61
C ASP A 9 -4.01 9.54 -9.27
N ALA A 10 -5.03 9.07 -8.55
CA ALA A 10 -5.42 9.64 -7.27
C ALA A 10 -4.35 9.46 -6.20
N LEU A 11 -3.73 8.27 -6.14
CA LEU A 11 -2.65 8.00 -5.19
C LEU A 11 -1.36 8.73 -5.57
N ALA A 12 -1.03 8.86 -6.85
CA ALA A 12 0.12 9.64 -7.30
C ALA A 12 -0.05 11.12 -6.92
N SER A 13 -1.25 11.68 -7.15
CA SER A 13 -1.59 13.03 -6.73
C SER A 13 -1.54 13.20 -5.21
N LEU A 14 -1.95 12.18 -4.44
CA LEU A 14 -1.80 12.18 -2.98
C LEU A 14 -0.33 12.29 -2.57
N LEU A 15 0.55 11.45 -3.15
CA LEU A 15 1.99 11.47 -2.84
C LEU A 15 2.58 12.86 -3.12
N GLU A 16 2.26 13.45 -4.27
CA GLU A 16 2.72 14.78 -4.66
C GLU A 16 2.18 15.89 -3.73
N THR A 17 0.88 15.87 -3.43
CA THR A 17 0.22 16.91 -2.63
C THR A 17 0.67 16.90 -1.17
N ARG A 18 0.93 15.72 -0.62
CA ARG A 18 1.38 15.53 0.78
C ARG A 18 2.90 15.60 0.92
N GLY A 19 3.64 15.64 -0.19
CA GLY A 19 5.11 15.66 -0.18
C GLY A 19 5.73 14.32 0.25
N TYR A 20 5.07 13.20 -0.05
CA TYR A 20 5.61 11.88 0.26
C TYR A 20 6.67 11.45 -0.76
N HIS A 21 7.83 11.03 -0.26
CA HIS A 21 8.93 10.53 -1.05
C HIS A 21 9.25 9.09 -0.66
N ILE A 22 8.93 8.13 -1.53
CA ILE A 22 9.18 6.71 -1.26
C ILE A 22 10.57 6.33 -1.77
N THR A 23 11.41 5.79 -0.90
CA THR A 23 12.77 5.33 -1.24
C THR A 23 12.85 3.80 -1.18
N LEU A 24 13.31 3.19 -2.28
CA LEU A 24 13.45 1.73 -2.40
C LEU A 24 14.73 1.20 -1.74
N SER A 25 15.75 2.04 -1.59
CA SER A 25 16.98 1.70 -0.88
C SER A 25 17.60 2.97 -0.29
N ALA A 26 18.26 2.86 0.87
CA ALA A 26 18.97 3.98 1.49
C ALA A 26 20.16 4.48 0.64
N THR A 27 20.65 3.64 -0.28
CA THR A 27 21.84 3.86 -1.10
C THR A 27 21.56 4.18 -2.55
N ASP A 28 20.31 4.07 -3.03
CA ASP A 28 19.99 4.24 -4.44
C ASP A 28 18.99 5.38 -4.67
N ALA A 29 19.51 6.46 -5.26
CA ALA A 29 18.76 7.68 -5.55
C ALA A 29 18.00 7.61 -6.88
N THR A 30 17.70 6.41 -7.39
CA THR A 30 16.78 6.26 -8.53
C THR A 30 15.38 6.68 -8.11
N ALA A 31 15.10 7.98 -8.31
CA ALA A 31 13.81 8.59 -8.09
C ALA A 31 12.83 8.06 -9.15
N LEU A 32 12.16 6.97 -8.84
CA LEU A 32 10.99 6.55 -9.61
C LEU A 32 9.89 7.58 -9.43
N THR A 33 9.19 7.91 -10.52
CA THR A 33 8.03 8.80 -10.43
C THR A 33 6.93 8.16 -9.57
N PRO A 34 6.09 8.95 -8.87
CA PRO A 34 4.99 8.43 -8.06
C PRO A 34 4.11 7.42 -8.82
N ARG A 35 3.78 7.70 -10.08
CA ARG A 35 3.03 6.77 -10.93
C ARG A 35 3.75 5.44 -11.18
N ARG A 36 5.07 5.46 -11.37
CA ARG A 36 5.85 4.24 -11.63
C ARG A 36 5.97 3.39 -10.37
N LEU A 37 6.14 4.02 -9.21
CA LEU A 37 6.08 3.33 -7.91
C LEU A 37 4.71 2.68 -7.68
N LEU A 38 3.65 3.36 -8.08
CA LEU A 38 2.27 2.92 -7.98
C LEU A 38 1.81 2.05 -9.16
N ALA A 39 2.73 1.53 -9.98
CA ALA A 39 2.33 0.57 -11.00
C ALA A 39 1.73 -0.71 -10.36
N PRO A 40 0.81 -1.41 -11.04
CA PRO A 40 0.12 -2.58 -10.47
C PRO A 40 1.06 -3.73 -10.07
N ASP A 41 2.26 -3.80 -10.65
CA ASP A 41 3.33 -4.76 -10.39
C ASP A 41 4.50 -4.17 -9.57
N CYS A 42 4.29 -3.00 -8.95
CA CYS A 42 5.24 -2.34 -8.07
C CYS A 42 4.70 -2.29 -6.62
N LEU A 43 4.68 -1.11 -5.99
CA LEU A 43 4.28 -0.96 -4.58
C LEU A 43 2.76 -0.85 -4.38
N LEU A 44 1.99 -0.61 -5.44
CA LEU A 44 0.53 -0.49 -5.34
C LEU A 44 -0.14 -1.64 -4.58
N PRO A 45 0.09 -2.93 -4.89
CA PRO A 45 -0.53 -4.04 -4.15
C PRO A 45 -0.21 -4.02 -2.65
N VAL A 46 1.00 -3.63 -2.27
CA VAL A 46 1.43 -3.55 -0.86
C VAL A 46 0.70 -2.42 -0.14
N LEU A 47 0.69 -1.21 -0.73
CA LEU A 47 0.03 -0.03 -0.15
C LEU A 47 -1.47 -0.24 0.03
N VAL A 48 -2.18 -0.76 -1.00
CA VAL A 48 -3.62 -0.97 -0.90
C VAL A 48 -3.98 -2.10 0.06
N ARG A 49 -3.11 -3.10 0.23
CA ARG A 49 -3.28 -4.15 1.25
C ARG A 49 -3.15 -3.57 2.65
N MET A 50 -2.13 -2.77 2.92
CA MET A 50 -1.98 -2.10 4.23
C MET A 50 -3.15 -1.15 4.52
N ALA A 51 -3.59 -0.39 3.52
CA ALA A 51 -4.76 0.46 3.63
C ALA A 51 -6.03 -0.35 3.96
N GLU A 52 -6.19 -1.53 3.34
CA GLU A 52 -7.28 -2.47 3.67
C GLU A 52 -7.20 -2.96 5.12
N GLU A 53 -6.02 -3.33 5.61
CA GLU A 53 -5.84 -3.78 6.99
C GLU A 53 -6.16 -2.67 8.01
N ILE A 54 -5.73 -1.43 7.74
CA ILE A 54 -6.13 -0.27 8.56
C ILE A 54 -7.66 -0.09 8.56
N TRP A 55 -8.30 -0.25 7.41
CA TRP A 55 -9.76 -0.16 7.32
C TRP A 55 -10.44 -1.27 8.12
N LYS A 56 -9.95 -2.52 8.01
CA LYS A 56 -10.49 -3.67 8.73
C LYS A 56 -10.45 -3.49 10.24
N GLN A 57 -9.36 -2.90 10.76
CA GLN A 57 -9.24 -2.61 12.19
C GLN A 57 -10.27 -1.58 12.68
N ARG A 58 -10.70 -0.64 11.84
CA ARG A 58 -11.64 0.44 12.21
C ARG A 58 -13.10 0.10 11.97
N ALA A 59 -13.42 -0.54 10.85
CA ALA A 59 -14.78 -0.74 10.39
C ALA A 59 -15.26 -2.19 10.49
N GLY A 60 -14.47 -3.07 11.10
CA GLY A 60 -14.71 -4.52 11.12
C GLY A 60 -14.19 -5.22 9.86
N GLN A 61 -14.54 -6.49 9.63
CA GLN A 61 -13.95 -7.33 8.57
C GLN A 61 -14.36 -6.97 7.11
N ILE A 62 -14.68 -5.70 6.84
CA ILE A 62 -15.03 -5.22 5.51
C ILE A 62 -13.75 -5.08 4.67
N SER A 63 -13.67 -5.83 3.57
CA SER A 63 -12.54 -5.82 2.63
C SER A 63 -12.78 -4.87 1.46
N PHE A 64 -11.70 -4.34 0.89
CA PHE A 64 -11.72 -3.58 -0.37
C PHE A 64 -11.97 -4.47 -1.59
N GLY A 65 -11.90 -5.80 -1.44
CA GLY A 65 -12.01 -6.76 -2.54
C GLY A 65 -10.82 -6.66 -3.48
N LEU A 66 -9.60 -6.79 -2.93
CA LEU A 66 -8.35 -6.72 -3.67
C LEU A 66 -8.11 -8.03 -4.43
N ALA A 67 -8.04 -7.97 -5.76
CA ALA A 67 -7.58 -9.09 -6.58
C ALA A 67 -6.06 -8.98 -6.77
N ILE A 68 -5.29 -9.66 -5.93
CA ILE A 68 -3.82 -9.68 -5.97
C ILE A 68 -3.36 -11.09 -6.35
N GLU A 69 -2.50 -11.18 -7.36
CA GLU A 69 -1.97 -12.43 -7.90
C GLU A 69 -0.44 -12.48 -7.75
N PRO A 70 0.16 -13.67 -7.57
CA PRO A 70 1.61 -13.83 -7.67
C PRO A 70 2.13 -13.48 -9.07
N ASP A 71 3.22 -12.73 -9.14
CA ASP A 71 3.91 -12.36 -10.38
C ASP A 71 5.42 -12.29 -10.13
N GLY A 72 6.18 -13.26 -10.66
CA GLY A 72 7.63 -13.34 -10.46
C GLY A 72 8.44 -12.22 -11.12
N GLN A 73 7.82 -11.40 -11.97
CA GLN A 73 8.44 -10.22 -12.59
C GLN A 73 8.07 -8.92 -11.87
N ALA A 74 7.15 -8.96 -10.90
CA ALA A 74 6.74 -7.80 -10.12
C ALA A 74 7.75 -7.47 -9.01
N LEU A 75 7.87 -6.19 -8.67
CA LEU A 75 8.82 -5.67 -7.66
C LEU A 75 8.68 -6.40 -6.31
N CYS A 76 7.45 -6.66 -5.89
CA CYS A 76 7.12 -7.32 -4.63
C CYS A 76 6.62 -8.76 -4.82
N GLY A 77 6.86 -9.37 -5.99
CA GLY A 77 6.37 -10.72 -6.31
C GLY A 77 4.85 -10.83 -6.46
N GLN A 78 4.14 -9.71 -6.49
CA GLN A 78 2.68 -9.63 -6.53
C GLN A 78 2.20 -8.53 -7.48
N ARG A 79 1.07 -8.74 -8.13
CA ARG A 79 0.41 -7.78 -9.01
C ARG A 79 -1.04 -7.55 -8.60
N LEU A 80 -1.46 -6.29 -8.54
CA LEU A 80 -2.86 -5.91 -8.38
C LEU A 80 -3.60 -5.97 -9.73
N ARG A 81 -4.72 -6.70 -9.78
CA ARG A 81 -5.60 -6.82 -10.96
C ARG A 81 -6.86 -5.97 -10.87
N ALA A 82 -7.44 -5.85 -9.68
CA ALA A 82 -8.69 -5.14 -9.48
C ALA A 82 -8.93 -4.76 -8.01
N VAL A 83 -9.84 -3.79 -7.81
CA VAL A 83 -10.43 -3.43 -6.53
C VAL A 83 -11.96 -3.36 -6.69
N HIS A 84 -12.68 -4.20 -5.95
CA HIS A 84 -14.10 -4.45 -6.23
C HIS A 84 -15.08 -3.66 -5.35
N HIS A 85 -14.79 -3.50 -4.05
CA HIS A 85 -15.82 -3.19 -3.05
C HIS A 85 -15.62 -1.87 -2.29
N ALA A 86 -14.46 -1.22 -2.44
CA ALA A 86 -14.18 0.05 -1.77
C ALA A 86 -14.36 1.26 -2.71
N PRO A 87 -14.87 2.40 -2.21
CA PRO A 87 -14.85 3.67 -2.94
C PRO A 87 -13.44 4.27 -2.96
N LEU A 88 -13.13 5.04 -4.01
CA LEU A 88 -11.78 5.58 -4.24
C LEU A 88 -11.31 6.47 -3.09
N SER A 89 -12.21 7.32 -2.58
CA SER A 89 -11.93 8.20 -1.45
C SER A 89 -11.49 7.44 -0.20
N LEU A 90 -12.09 6.28 0.08
CA LEU A 90 -11.73 5.47 1.23
C LEU A 90 -10.33 4.87 1.07
N ILE A 91 -10.02 4.35 -0.11
CA ILE A 91 -8.68 3.79 -0.40
C ILE A 91 -7.63 4.88 -0.25
N VAL A 92 -7.88 6.07 -0.81
CA VAL A 92 -6.96 7.23 -0.70
C VAL A 92 -6.76 7.63 0.76
N LEU A 93 -7.83 7.76 1.56
CA LEU A 93 -7.73 8.12 2.98
C LEU A 93 -6.96 7.08 3.80
N CYS A 94 -7.26 5.79 3.61
CA CYS A 94 -6.55 4.73 4.31
C CYS A 94 -5.08 4.65 3.89
N THR A 95 -4.77 4.90 2.61
CA THR A 95 -3.39 4.93 2.12
C THR A 95 -2.62 6.14 2.68
N ASP A 96 -3.23 7.32 2.72
CA ASP A 96 -2.64 8.52 3.36
C ASP A 96 -2.32 8.22 4.83
N GLN A 97 -3.23 7.56 5.55
CA GLN A 97 -2.98 7.16 6.93
C GLN A 97 -1.84 6.14 7.06
N THR A 98 -1.76 5.14 6.16
CA THR A 98 -0.61 4.22 6.12
C THR A 98 0.69 4.99 5.96
N LEU A 99 0.75 5.93 5.01
CA LEU A 99 1.95 6.72 4.74
C LEU A 99 2.32 7.62 5.92
N GLN A 100 1.34 8.24 6.58
CA GLN A 100 1.57 9.05 7.79
C GLN A 100 2.18 8.23 8.94
N ALA A 101 1.83 6.95 9.06
CA ALA A 101 2.35 6.10 10.13
C ALA A 101 3.82 5.70 9.94
N VAL A 102 4.34 5.79 8.70
CA VAL A 102 5.69 5.34 8.34
C VAL A 102 6.61 6.45 7.84
N ALA A 103 6.04 7.59 7.45
CA ALA A 103 6.81 8.73 6.98
C ALA A 103 7.60 9.36 8.13
N ASP A 104 8.82 9.77 7.83
CA ASP A 104 9.61 10.60 8.73
C ASP A 104 9.10 12.07 8.75
N PRO A 105 9.66 12.95 9.59
CA PRO A 105 9.27 14.36 9.63
C PRO A 105 9.47 15.13 8.32
N GLN A 106 10.25 14.59 7.37
CA GLN A 106 10.50 15.16 6.05
C GLN A 106 9.58 14.57 4.96
N GLY A 107 8.68 13.65 5.32
CA GLY A 107 7.78 12.98 4.37
C GLY A 107 8.43 11.81 3.64
N VAL A 108 9.62 11.36 4.07
CA VAL A 108 10.31 10.23 3.46
C VAL A 108 9.76 8.93 4.01
N VAL A 109 9.42 8.01 3.10
CA VAL A 109 8.92 6.66 3.41
C VAL A 109 9.91 5.65 2.86
N THR A 110 10.51 4.85 3.73
CA THR A 110 11.42 3.77 3.32
C THR A 110 10.67 2.45 3.15
N VAL A 111 11.14 1.57 2.26
CA VAL A 111 10.61 0.20 2.16
C VAL A 111 10.69 -0.53 3.50
N GLU A 112 11.80 -0.41 4.22
CA GLU A 112 11.96 -0.99 5.57
C GLU A 112 10.90 -0.45 6.56
N GLY A 113 10.53 0.83 6.45
CA GLY A 113 9.45 1.41 7.24
C GLY A 113 8.09 0.79 6.91
N LEU A 114 7.82 0.58 5.62
CA LEU A 114 6.61 -0.09 5.15
C LEU A 114 6.56 -1.56 5.61
N GLU A 115 7.67 -2.29 5.53
CA GLU A 115 7.78 -3.69 5.98
C GLU A 115 7.49 -3.81 7.48
N ARG A 116 8.16 -3.01 8.31
CA ARG A 116 7.92 -3.00 9.76
C ARG A 116 6.46 -2.66 10.11
N HIS A 117 5.86 -1.74 9.37
CA HIS A 117 4.46 -1.38 9.58
C HIS A 117 3.51 -2.50 9.15
N ALA A 118 3.78 -3.15 8.02
CA ALA A 118 3.03 -4.31 7.56
C ALA A 118 3.12 -5.47 8.58
N GLU A 119 4.30 -5.73 9.13
CA GLU A 119 4.50 -6.72 10.19
C GLU A 119 3.71 -6.37 11.45
N ALA A 120 3.67 -5.09 11.86
CA ALA A 120 2.88 -4.66 13.01
C ALA A 120 1.37 -4.83 12.78
N LEU A 121 0.88 -4.51 11.58
CA LEU A 121 -0.53 -4.67 11.19
C LEU A 121 -0.94 -6.16 11.13
N CYS A 122 -0.10 -7.01 10.54
CA CYS A 122 -0.36 -8.44 10.37
C CYS A 122 -0.08 -9.25 11.64
N GLY A 123 0.93 -8.86 12.42
CA GLY A 123 1.34 -9.52 13.67
C GLY A 123 0.29 -9.45 14.77
N ALA A 124 -0.54 -8.39 14.78
CA ALA A 124 -1.71 -8.31 15.65
C ALA A 124 -2.80 -9.36 15.30
N THR A 125 -2.76 -9.90 14.08
CA THR A 125 -3.76 -10.84 13.54
C THR A 125 -3.23 -12.29 13.51
N ALA A 126 -1.93 -12.50 13.73
CA ALA A 126 -1.30 -13.81 13.75
C ALA A 126 -1.29 -14.42 15.18
N SER A 127 -2.47 -14.63 15.76
CA SER A 127 -2.64 -15.78 16.65
C SER A 127 -2.58 -17.01 15.76
N GLN A 128 -1.41 -17.65 15.71
CA GLN A 128 -1.19 -18.92 15.05
C GLN A 128 -2.31 -19.91 15.42
N PRO A 129 -2.91 -20.65 14.47
CA PRO A 129 -3.64 -21.84 14.88
C PRO A 129 -2.61 -22.79 15.49
N ALA A 130 -2.83 -23.17 16.74
CA ALA A 130 -2.12 -24.25 17.39
C ALA A 130 -2.17 -25.47 16.46
N THR A 131 -1.01 -25.92 16.01
CA THR A 131 -0.82 -27.24 15.40
C THR A 131 -1.43 -28.27 16.33
N VAL A 132 -2.52 -28.90 15.88
CA VAL A 132 -3.03 -30.18 16.39
C VAL A 132 -2.41 -31.28 15.57
#